data_AF-A0A6C0IAU5-F1
#
_entry.id   AF-A0A6C0IAU5-F1
#
_cell.length_a   1.000
_cell.length_b   1.000
_cell.length_c   1.000
_cell.angle_alpha   90.00
_cell.angle_beta   90.00
_cell.angle_gamma   90.00
#
_symmetry.space_group_name_H-M   'P 1'
#
loop_
_entity.id
_entity.type
_entity.pdbx_description
1 polymer ?
#
loop_
_entity_poly.entity_id
_entity_poly.type
_entity_poly.pdbx_seq_one_letter_code
_entity_poly.pdbx_strand_id
1 'polypeptide(L)'
;MGANSSRQYTYQQYYNAAEKSGVINEIDFKNIDIESINPYEVLNVPKNFTWDELKISYRKLAINTHPDKQGGNKDLFNIITHCFKKLADELKMREEDKSHHDLKQQSNDFFHKMTNEALPHPSEVLKPNEKFTNTKFNKNFEKCKLYDEEIEFGYGSKMEESTKKREDINIEKLIKKNKIDNESFNEIFNKNVPVNKELIKYREPEPLILSKSLQYTELGGKRPDDYSSSIEKTNTLAYTDYMRAHDGTRLVDPRLMKNVKEFKSVDEYEAYRDDKSKKILSAKELKKEELKALKGKKEEEERLERLRIYDKKIEKSYEKASQLFLR
;
A
#
# COMPACT_ATOMS: atom_id res chain seq x y z
N MET A 1 -24.63 29.36 22.96
CA MET A 1 -24.64 28.69 24.28
C MET A 1 -25.69 27.60 24.22
N GLY A 2 -25.30 26.33 24.15
CA GLY A 2 -26.23 25.21 24.01
C GLY A 2 -25.49 23.89 24.09
N ALA A 3 -24.75 23.68 25.19
CA ALA A 3 -24.14 22.39 25.48
C ALA A 3 -25.24 21.44 25.97
N ASN A 4 -25.81 20.65 25.07
CA ASN A 4 -26.57 19.47 25.45
C ASN A 4 -25.58 18.44 26.01
N SER A 5 -25.35 18.52 27.31
CA SER A 5 -24.66 17.47 28.07
C SER A 5 -25.58 16.24 28.08
N SER A 6 -25.42 15.38 27.08
CA SER A 6 -25.92 14.02 27.12
C SER A 6 -25.13 13.29 28.22
N ARG A 7 -25.56 13.44 29.47
CA ARG A 7 -25.09 12.59 30.57
C ARG A 7 -25.63 11.19 30.29
N GLN A 8 -24.87 10.41 29.52
CA GLN A 8 -25.08 8.99 29.39
C GLN A 8 -24.78 8.36 30.76
N TYR A 9 -25.78 7.67 31.30
CA TYR A 9 -25.67 7.01 32.60
C TYR A 9 -24.67 5.86 32.50
N THR A 10 -23.81 5.70 33.52
CA THR A 10 -22.87 4.57 33.59
C THR A 10 -23.63 3.24 33.68
N TYR A 11 -23.03 2.13 33.21
CA TYR A 11 -23.65 0.80 33.28
C TYR A 11 -24.16 0.45 34.69
N GLN A 12 -23.41 0.81 35.75
CA GLN A 12 -23.85 0.63 37.13
C GLN A 12 -25.02 1.54 37.53
N GLN A 13 -25.10 2.76 36.99
CA GLN A 13 -26.27 3.63 37.21
C GLN A 13 -27.50 3.11 36.47
N TYR A 14 -27.32 2.53 35.28
CA TYR A 14 -28.38 1.89 34.51
C TYR A 14 -28.88 0.61 35.18
N TYR A 15 -27.97 -0.24 35.64
CA TYR A 15 -28.28 -1.48 36.36
C TYR A 15 -28.98 -1.20 37.70
N ASN A 16 -28.47 -0.24 38.49
CA ASN A 16 -29.10 0.16 39.75
C ASN A 16 -30.45 0.88 39.55
N ALA A 17 -30.63 1.61 38.44
CA ALA A 17 -31.92 2.22 38.10
C ALA A 17 -32.94 1.18 37.61
N ALA A 18 -32.49 0.17 36.86
CA ALA A 18 -33.32 -0.93 36.38
C ALA A 18 -33.73 -1.90 37.50
N GLU A 19 -32.86 -2.18 38.48
CA GLU A 19 -33.22 -2.92 39.70
C GLU A 19 -34.25 -2.17 40.55
N LYS A 20 -34.19 -0.83 40.59
CA LYS A 20 -35.16 0.00 41.33
C LYS A 20 -36.52 0.14 40.62
N SER A 21 -36.58 0.05 39.30
CA SER A 21 -37.82 0.22 38.53
C SER A 21 -38.53 -1.10 38.21
N GLY A 22 -37.87 -2.26 38.39
CA GLY A 22 -38.43 -3.58 38.08
C GLY A 22 -38.51 -3.89 36.58
N VAL A 23 -37.92 -3.06 35.72
CA VAL A 23 -38.00 -3.15 34.25
C VAL A 23 -36.74 -3.77 33.65
N ILE A 24 -36.28 -4.91 34.19
CA ILE A 24 -35.11 -5.63 33.64
C ILE A 24 -35.50 -6.48 32.41
N ASN A 25 -36.80 -6.77 32.24
CA ASN A 25 -37.28 -7.77 31.29
C ASN A 25 -37.54 -7.26 29.84
N GLU A 26 -37.29 -5.97 29.52
CA GLU A 26 -37.66 -5.39 28.21
C GLU A 26 -36.47 -4.88 27.36
N ILE A 27 -35.23 -5.22 27.70
CA ILE A 27 -34.07 -4.84 26.86
C ILE A 27 -33.61 -6.06 26.04
N ASP A 28 -33.82 -6.00 24.72
CA ASP A 28 -33.36 -7.04 23.79
C ASP A 28 -31.88 -6.84 23.45
N PHE A 29 -31.00 -7.47 24.23
CA PHE A 29 -29.55 -7.40 24.08
C PHE A 29 -29.01 -8.05 22.79
N LYS A 30 -29.85 -8.73 21.99
CA LYS A 30 -29.44 -9.38 20.74
C LYS A 30 -29.22 -8.42 19.57
N ASN A 31 -29.84 -7.24 19.60
CA ASN A 31 -29.83 -6.28 18.50
C ASN A 31 -28.93 -5.05 18.76
N ILE A 32 -28.05 -5.10 19.77
CA ILE A 32 -27.15 -3.99 20.07
C ILE A 32 -25.94 -4.06 19.12
N ASP A 33 -25.69 -2.98 18.40
CA ASP A 33 -24.50 -2.84 17.57
C ASP A 33 -23.25 -2.72 18.45
N ILE A 34 -22.51 -3.82 18.53
CA ILE A 34 -21.31 -4.01 19.35
C ILE A 34 -20.21 -2.98 19.01
N GLU A 35 -20.18 -2.47 17.77
CA GLU A 35 -19.16 -1.52 17.32
C GLU A 35 -19.40 -0.10 17.85
N SER A 36 -20.66 0.26 18.11
CA SER A 36 -21.08 1.58 18.60
C SER A 36 -20.88 1.78 20.11
N ILE A 37 -20.64 0.69 20.86
CA ILE A 37 -20.55 0.71 22.32
C ILE A 37 -19.17 1.21 22.76
N ASN A 38 -19.15 2.15 23.72
CA ASN A 38 -17.92 2.64 24.33
C ASN A 38 -17.36 1.63 25.35
N PRO A 39 -16.23 0.93 25.07
CA PRO A 39 -15.72 -0.14 25.95
C PRO A 39 -15.28 0.36 27.33
N TYR A 40 -14.84 1.62 27.41
CA TYR A 40 -14.40 2.27 28.65
C TYR A 40 -15.55 2.44 29.64
N GLU A 41 -16.73 2.79 29.15
CA GLU A 41 -17.92 3.00 29.97
C GLU A 41 -18.53 1.68 30.43
N VAL A 42 -18.48 0.64 29.59
CA VAL A 42 -18.96 -0.71 29.94
C VAL A 42 -18.12 -1.34 31.04
N LEU A 43 -16.79 -1.27 30.92
CA LEU A 43 -15.88 -1.83 31.93
C LEU A 43 -15.60 -0.88 33.08
N ASN A 44 -16.10 0.37 33.01
CA ASN A 44 -15.91 1.41 34.00
C ASN A 44 -14.42 1.63 34.34
N VAL A 45 -13.62 1.80 33.30
CA VAL A 45 -12.17 2.04 33.40
C VAL A 45 -11.81 3.40 32.78
N PRO A 46 -10.86 4.16 33.39
CA PRO A 46 -10.40 5.43 32.84
C PRO A 46 -9.59 5.21 31.55
N LYS A 47 -9.40 6.23 30.71
CA LYS A 47 -8.60 6.11 29.47
C LYS A 47 -7.14 5.65 29.68
N ASN A 48 -6.57 5.97 30.85
CA ASN A 48 -5.21 5.63 31.26
C ASN A 48 -5.22 4.46 32.25
N PHE A 49 -6.00 3.41 31.96
CA PHE A 49 -6.10 2.23 32.82
C PHE A 49 -4.81 1.38 32.75
N THR A 50 -4.55 0.65 33.83
CA THR A 50 -3.51 -0.39 33.88
C THR A 50 -4.07 -1.79 33.62
N TRP A 51 -3.21 -2.75 33.29
CA TRP A 51 -3.62 -4.14 33.07
C TRP A 51 -4.35 -4.76 34.27
N ASP A 52 -3.91 -4.42 35.49
CA ASP A 52 -4.52 -4.92 36.71
C ASP A 52 -5.92 -4.33 36.94
N GLU A 53 -6.10 -3.04 36.68
CA GLU A 53 -7.41 -2.37 36.75
C GLU A 53 -8.40 -2.96 35.73
N LEU A 54 -7.93 -3.23 34.51
CA LEU A 54 -8.74 -3.88 33.47
C LEU A 54 -9.15 -5.31 33.89
N LYS A 55 -8.24 -6.09 34.48
CA LYS A 55 -8.54 -7.44 34.98
C LYS A 55 -9.51 -7.43 36.16
N ILE A 56 -9.34 -6.48 37.09
CA ILE A 56 -10.19 -6.39 38.29
C ILE A 56 -11.61 -5.98 37.89
N SER A 57 -11.78 -4.99 37.02
CA SER A 57 -13.08 -4.56 36.51
C SER A 57 -13.79 -5.67 35.74
N TYR A 58 -13.08 -6.33 34.81
CA TYR A 58 -13.61 -7.48 34.07
C TYR A 58 -14.05 -8.61 35.00
N ARG A 59 -13.21 -9.00 35.98
CA ARG A 59 -13.55 -10.07 36.93
C ARG A 59 -14.81 -9.75 37.71
N LYS A 60 -14.97 -8.50 38.20
CA LYS A 60 -16.17 -8.07 38.92
C LYS A 60 -17.43 -8.18 38.06
N LEU A 61 -17.37 -7.71 36.82
CA LEU A 61 -18.50 -7.74 35.90
C LEU A 61 -18.83 -9.15 35.42
N ALA A 62 -17.82 -9.94 35.06
CA ALA A 62 -17.95 -11.33 34.64
C ALA A 62 -18.60 -12.20 35.71
N ILE A 63 -18.27 -11.99 36.98
CA ILE A 63 -18.86 -12.71 38.11
C ILE A 63 -20.36 -12.39 38.26
N ASN A 64 -20.79 -11.16 37.94
CA ASN A 64 -22.17 -10.73 38.09
C ASN A 64 -23.04 -11.12 36.89
N THR A 65 -22.47 -11.15 35.68
CA THR A 65 -23.22 -11.43 34.44
C THR A 65 -23.11 -12.87 33.96
N HIS A 66 -22.35 -13.73 34.66
CA HIS A 66 -22.15 -15.13 34.29
C HIS A 66 -23.50 -15.89 34.18
N PRO A 67 -23.74 -16.67 33.10
CA PRO A 67 -25.00 -17.35 32.86
C PRO A 67 -25.41 -18.34 33.97
N ASP A 68 -24.45 -18.89 34.71
CA ASP A 68 -24.72 -19.83 35.81
C ASP A 68 -25.10 -19.15 37.15
N LYS A 69 -25.15 -17.82 37.20
CA LYS A 69 -25.57 -17.08 38.40
C LYS A 69 -27.00 -16.59 38.30
N GLN A 70 -27.66 -16.42 39.45
CA GLN A 70 -28.99 -15.80 39.52
C GLN A 70 -28.90 -14.37 38.97
N GLY A 71 -29.64 -14.08 37.89
CA GLY A 71 -29.61 -12.81 37.16
C GLY A 71 -28.59 -12.72 36.01
N GLY A 72 -27.91 -13.83 35.68
CA GLY A 72 -26.95 -13.89 34.58
C GLY A 72 -27.57 -13.76 33.19
N ASN A 73 -26.86 -13.10 32.27
CA ASN A 73 -27.28 -12.96 30.88
C ASN A 73 -26.09 -13.25 29.94
N LYS A 74 -26.24 -14.29 29.11
CA LYS A 74 -25.20 -14.75 28.17
C LYS A 74 -24.79 -13.67 27.16
N ASP A 75 -25.75 -12.90 26.65
CA ASP A 75 -25.50 -11.88 25.63
C ASP A 75 -24.71 -10.71 26.25
N LEU A 76 -25.08 -10.32 27.47
CA LEU A 76 -24.38 -9.29 28.23
C LEU A 76 -22.95 -9.70 28.61
N PHE A 77 -22.76 -10.97 28.99
CA PHE A 77 -21.44 -11.54 29.23
C PHE A 77 -20.55 -11.52 27.98
N ASN A 78 -21.12 -11.82 26.80
CA ASN A 78 -20.41 -11.74 25.53
C ASN A 78 -19.97 -10.30 25.21
N ILE A 79 -20.83 -9.30 25.44
CA ILE A 79 -20.52 -7.88 25.24
C ILE A 79 -19.36 -7.44 26.15
N ILE A 80 -19.41 -7.81 27.44
CA ILE A 80 -18.35 -7.49 28.41
C ILE A 80 -17.02 -8.16 28.00
N THR A 81 -17.06 -9.41 27.55
CA THR A 81 -15.88 -10.14 27.06
C THR A 81 -15.29 -9.50 25.81
N HIS A 82 -16.14 -9.04 24.88
CA HIS A 82 -15.69 -8.34 23.69
C HIS A 82 -15.03 -7.00 24.04
N CYS A 83 -15.63 -6.21 24.92
CA CYS A 83 -15.06 -4.95 25.40
C CYS A 83 -13.70 -5.16 26.08
N PHE A 84 -13.56 -6.24 26.88
CA PHE A 84 -12.30 -6.59 27.52
C PHE A 84 -11.21 -6.92 26.51
N LYS A 85 -11.50 -7.74 25.49
CA LYS A 85 -10.55 -8.05 24.43
C LYS A 85 -10.10 -6.80 23.68
N LYS A 86 -11.05 -5.92 23.32
CA LYS A 86 -10.77 -4.67 22.63
C LYS A 86 -9.84 -3.74 23.43
N LEU A 87 -10.11 -3.56 24.72
CA LEU A 87 -9.25 -2.75 25.59
C LEU A 87 -7.90 -3.44 25.88
N ALA A 88 -7.86 -4.76 25.96
CA ALA A 88 -6.61 -5.50 26.13
C ALA A 88 -5.69 -5.35 24.92
N ASP A 89 -6.25 -5.45 23.71
CA ASP A 89 -5.52 -5.22 22.47
C ASP A 89 -5.06 -3.76 22.38
N GLU A 90 -5.90 -2.79 22.77
CA GLU A 90 -5.51 -1.37 22.79
C GLU A 90 -4.35 -1.09 23.77
N LEU A 91 -4.39 -1.68 24.97
CA LEU A 91 -3.31 -1.52 25.94
C LEU A 91 -2.00 -2.11 25.40
N LYS A 92 -2.07 -3.28 24.75
CA LYS A 92 -0.92 -3.92 24.12
C LYS A 92 -0.34 -3.05 23.00
N MET A 93 -1.19 -2.48 22.13
CA MET A 93 -0.74 -1.55 21.09
C MET A 93 -0.08 -0.30 21.68
N ARG A 94 -0.63 0.24 22.78
CA ARG A 94 -0.05 1.40 23.48
C ARG A 94 1.34 1.11 24.07
N GLU A 95 1.56 -0.11 24.55
CA GLU A 95 2.87 -0.56 25.03
C GLU A 95 3.85 -0.86 23.88
N GLU A 96 3.34 -1.23 22.71
CA GLU A 96 4.10 -1.51 21.49
C GLU A 96 4.48 -0.24 20.71
N ASP A 97 3.70 0.84 20.81
CA ASP A 97 3.95 2.17 20.25
C ASP A 97 5.12 2.88 20.97
N LYS A 98 6.32 2.34 20.78
CA LYS A 98 7.57 2.85 21.33
C LYS A 98 8.10 4.04 20.53
N SER A 99 8.72 4.99 21.23
CA SER A 99 9.40 6.12 20.58
C SER A 99 10.58 5.64 19.72
N HIS A 100 10.92 6.38 18.67
CA HIS A 100 12.10 6.11 17.84
C HIS A 100 13.38 5.94 18.66
N HIS A 101 13.52 6.72 19.73
CA HIS A 101 14.68 6.63 20.63
C HIS A 101 14.74 5.28 21.36
N ASP A 102 13.60 4.83 21.89
CA ASP A 102 13.50 3.55 22.62
C ASP A 102 13.72 2.36 21.69
N LEU A 103 13.17 2.42 20.47
CA LEU A 103 13.40 1.42 19.43
C LEU A 103 14.88 1.33 19.05
N LYS A 104 15.55 2.48 18.91
CA LYS A 104 16.99 2.54 18.63
C LYS A 104 17.82 1.96 19.77
N GLN A 105 17.48 2.27 21.02
CA GLN A 105 18.19 1.74 22.19
C GLN A 105 17.99 0.22 22.30
N GLN A 106 16.76 -0.27 22.17
CA GLN A 106 16.46 -1.71 22.20
C GLN A 106 17.16 -2.47 21.10
N SER A 107 17.24 -1.90 19.90
CA SER A 107 17.99 -2.45 18.77
C SER A 107 19.48 -2.58 19.12
N ASN A 108 20.11 -1.50 19.62
CA ASN A 108 21.51 -1.53 20.03
C ASN A 108 21.78 -2.53 21.15
N ASP A 109 20.91 -2.61 22.17
CA ASP A 109 21.03 -3.58 23.27
C ASP A 109 20.89 -5.02 22.78
N PHE A 110 20.00 -5.26 21.81
CA PHE A 110 19.84 -6.57 21.17
C PHE A 110 21.10 -6.96 20.39
N PHE A 111 21.64 -6.06 19.57
CA PHE A 111 22.88 -6.30 18.83
C PHE A 111 24.07 -6.51 19.77
N HIS A 112 24.17 -5.74 20.86
CA HIS A 112 25.24 -5.89 21.85
C HIS A 112 25.17 -7.24 22.58
N LYS A 113 23.95 -7.73 22.90
CA LYS A 113 23.75 -9.07 23.46
C LYS A 113 24.11 -10.18 22.47
N MET A 114 23.86 -9.97 21.17
CA MET A 114 24.30 -10.89 20.11
C MET A 114 25.83 -10.95 19.97
N THR A 115 26.53 -9.82 20.05
CA THR A 115 27.99 -9.78 19.89
C THR A 115 28.75 -10.31 21.10
N ASN A 116 28.15 -10.23 22.29
CA ASN A 116 28.78 -10.64 23.55
C ASN A 116 28.43 -12.09 23.97
N GLU A 117 28.09 -12.95 23.00
CA GLU A 117 27.88 -14.40 23.17
C GLU A 117 26.73 -14.84 24.12
N ALA A 118 25.89 -13.92 24.61
CA ALA A 118 24.77 -14.28 25.49
C ALA A 118 23.59 -14.93 24.73
N LEU A 119 23.56 -14.81 23.40
CA LEU A 119 22.62 -15.45 22.49
C LEU A 119 23.41 -15.98 21.29
N PRO A 120 23.25 -17.26 20.89
CA PRO A 120 23.94 -17.80 19.73
C PRO A 120 23.53 -17.01 18.48
N HIS A 121 24.50 -16.65 17.65
CA HIS A 121 24.22 -15.95 16.40
C HIS A 121 23.38 -16.88 15.49
N PRO A 122 22.41 -16.37 14.70
CA PRO A 122 21.62 -17.19 13.77
C PRO A 122 22.45 -17.95 12.71
N SER A 123 23.77 -17.77 12.64
CA SER A 123 24.66 -18.55 11.78
C SER A 123 25.38 -19.67 12.49
N GLU A 124 25.41 -19.67 13.83
CA GLU A 124 26.09 -20.67 14.67
C GLU A 124 25.23 -21.91 14.91
N VAL A 125 23.98 -21.86 14.48
CA VAL A 125 23.00 -22.92 14.69
C VAL A 125 23.01 -23.87 13.48
N LEU A 126 24.24 -24.25 13.12
CA LEU A 126 24.56 -25.42 12.33
C LEU A 126 24.89 -26.53 13.33
N LYS A 127 24.44 -27.76 13.03
CA LYS A 127 24.74 -28.93 13.86
C LYS A 127 26.25 -29.00 14.17
N PRO A 128 26.63 -29.49 15.38
CA PRO A 128 28.03 -29.73 15.68
C PRO A 128 28.61 -30.66 14.59
N ASN A 129 29.60 -30.18 13.84
CA ASN A 129 30.27 -30.81 12.67
C ASN A 129 29.75 -30.51 11.26
N GLU A 130 28.75 -29.66 11.03
CA GLU A 130 28.37 -29.25 9.67
C GLU A 130 29.09 -27.97 9.23
N LYS A 131 30.02 -28.08 8.26
CA LYS A 131 30.69 -26.93 7.65
C LYS A 131 29.70 -26.14 6.78
N PHE A 132 29.69 -24.82 6.91
CA PHE A 132 28.95 -23.93 6.04
C PHE A 132 29.48 -24.04 4.59
N THR A 133 28.64 -24.49 3.66
CA THR A 133 28.96 -24.56 2.23
C THR A 133 28.08 -23.57 1.45
N ASN A 134 28.66 -22.93 0.42
CA ASN A 134 27.95 -21.99 -0.44
C ASN A 134 26.71 -22.64 -1.09
N THR A 135 26.80 -23.92 -1.46
CA THR A 135 25.66 -24.68 -2.02
C THR A 135 24.50 -24.84 -1.03
N LYS A 136 24.78 -25.07 0.26
CA LYS A 136 23.75 -25.17 1.30
C LYS A 136 23.15 -23.80 1.63
N PHE A 137 23.98 -22.76 1.67
CA PHE A 137 23.52 -21.38 1.81
C PHE A 137 22.57 -21.00 0.69
N ASN A 138 22.99 -21.15 -0.58
CA ASN A 138 22.14 -20.82 -1.72
C ASN A 138 20.84 -21.62 -1.69
N LYS A 139 20.89 -22.91 -1.34
CA LYS A 139 19.68 -23.74 -1.20
C LYS A 139 18.73 -23.23 -0.09
N ASN A 140 19.26 -22.80 1.05
CA ASN A 140 18.46 -22.26 2.15
C ASN A 140 17.96 -20.84 1.85
N PHE A 141 18.79 -20.03 1.19
CA PHE A 141 18.45 -18.69 0.71
C PHE A 141 17.31 -18.75 -0.30
N GLU A 142 17.43 -19.54 -1.36
CA GLU A 142 16.36 -19.69 -2.38
C GLU A 142 15.05 -20.19 -1.77
N LYS A 143 15.09 -21.00 -0.71
CA LYS A 143 13.88 -21.44 0.01
C LYS A 143 13.18 -20.34 0.80
N CYS A 144 13.94 -19.35 1.28
CA CYS A 144 13.43 -18.23 2.08
C CYS A 144 13.33 -16.94 1.25
N LYS A 145 13.85 -16.93 0.03
CA LYS A 145 13.81 -15.77 -0.86
C LYS A 145 12.35 -15.42 -1.14
N LEU A 146 11.99 -14.17 -0.86
CA LEU A 146 10.70 -13.62 -1.21
C LEU A 146 10.81 -13.02 -2.60
N TYR A 147 10.00 -13.56 -3.50
CA TYR A 147 9.90 -13.05 -4.85
C TYR A 147 8.90 -11.88 -4.85
N ASP A 148 9.33 -10.74 -5.36
CA ASP A 148 8.51 -9.54 -5.52
C ASP A 148 8.34 -9.28 -7.00
N GLU A 149 7.10 -9.29 -7.47
CA GLU A 149 6.77 -9.09 -8.88
C GLU A 149 7.23 -7.72 -9.39
N GLU A 150 7.30 -6.69 -8.53
CA GLU A 150 7.80 -5.37 -8.91
C GLU A 150 9.31 -5.37 -9.18
N ILE A 151 10.06 -6.21 -8.46
CA ILE A 151 11.53 -6.24 -8.48
C ILE A 151 12.06 -7.27 -9.46
N GLU A 152 11.46 -8.44 -9.52
CA GLU A 152 11.97 -9.56 -10.33
C GLU A 152 11.37 -9.63 -11.73
N PHE A 153 10.25 -8.96 -11.98
CA PHE A 153 9.75 -8.89 -13.33
C PHE A 153 10.56 -7.86 -14.12
N GLY A 154 11.18 -8.32 -15.19
CA GLY A 154 11.85 -7.46 -16.18
C GLY A 154 11.63 -7.99 -17.59
N TYR A 155 12.34 -7.42 -18.56
CA TYR A 155 12.22 -7.82 -19.96
C TYR A 155 13.09 -9.02 -20.35
N GLY A 156 13.73 -9.69 -19.38
CA GLY A 156 14.63 -10.81 -19.63
C GLY A 156 14.01 -11.92 -20.51
N SER A 157 12.74 -12.28 -20.28
CA SER A 157 12.05 -13.29 -21.11
C SER A 157 11.80 -12.85 -22.55
N LYS A 158 11.83 -11.54 -22.83
CA LYS A 158 11.68 -10.97 -24.17
C LYS A 158 13.02 -10.68 -24.84
N MET A 159 14.13 -10.77 -24.11
CA MET A 159 15.48 -10.53 -24.63
C MET A 159 16.09 -11.86 -25.08
N GLU A 160 16.77 -11.85 -26.22
CA GLU A 160 17.58 -12.99 -26.62
C GLU A 160 18.77 -13.16 -25.67
N GLU A 161 19.17 -14.41 -25.43
CA GLU A 161 20.33 -14.70 -24.59
C GLU A 161 21.59 -14.13 -25.24
N SER A 162 22.36 -13.37 -24.46
CA SER A 162 23.59 -12.75 -24.97
C SER A 162 24.59 -13.83 -25.39
N THR A 163 24.99 -13.83 -26.66
CA THR A 163 26.04 -14.70 -27.16
C THR A 163 27.41 -14.01 -27.09
N LYS A 164 28.49 -14.77 -26.88
CA LYS A 164 29.86 -14.22 -26.90
C LYS A 164 30.33 -13.83 -28.31
N LYS A 165 29.66 -14.36 -29.33
CA LYS A 165 29.93 -14.02 -30.73
C LYS A 165 29.09 -12.80 -31.07
N ARG A 166 29.75 -11.67 -31.29
CA ARG A 166 29.08 -10.46 -31.77
C ARG A 166 28.61 -10.72 -33.19
N GLU A 167 27.30 -10.76 -33.40
CA GLU A 167 26.76 -10.76 -34.76
C GLU A 167 26.90 -9.36 -35.36
N ASP A 168 27.35 -9.30 -36.61
CA ASP A 168 27.42 -8.05 -37.34
C ASP A 168 26.01 -7.61 -37.74
N ILE A 169 25.51 -6.57 -37.10
CA ILE A 169 24.22 -5.97 -37.47
C ILE A 169 24.42 -5.29 -38.83
N ASN A 170 23.74 -5.80 -39.86
CA ASN A 170 23.76 -5.18 -41.19
C ASN A 170 22.94 -3.86 -41.17
N ILE A 171 23.57 -2.77 -40.73
CA ILE A 171 22.97 -1.44 -40.75
C ILE A 171 23.18 -0.84 -42.14
N GLU A 172 22.12 -0.86 -42.95
CA GLU A 172 22.17 -0.19 -44.25
C GLU A 172 22.40 1.31 -44.08
N LYS A 173 23.39 1.85 -44.80
CA LYS A 173 23.65 3.29 -44.82
C LYS A 173 22.56 4.00 -45.63
N LEU A 174 21.50 4.43 -44.94
CA LEU A 174 20.35 5.14 -45.54
C LEU A 174 20.75 6.51 -46.14
N ILE A 175 21.76 7.16 -45.56
CA ILE A 175 22.24 8.46 -46.00
C ILE A 175 23.49 8.28 -46.87
N LYS A 176 23.32 8.39 -48.20
CA LYS A 176 24.39 8.19 -49.18
C LYS A 176 25.20 9.46 -49.51
N LYS A 177 24.76 10.65 -49.07
CA LYS A 177 25.43 11.93 -49.35
C LYS A 177 26.29 12.39 -48.16
N ASN A 178 27.40 13.08 -48.44
CA ASN A 178 28.32 13.64 -47.43
C ASN A 178 27.77 14.88 -46.71
N LYS A 179 26.77 15.56 -47.28
CA LYS A 179 26.04 16.68 -46.67
C LYS A 179 24.55 16.37 -46.68
N ILE A 180 23.89 16.63 -45.55
CA ILE A 180 22.48 16.36 -45.31
C ILE A 180 21.81 17.71 -45.05
N ASP A 181 20.81 18.04 -45.85
CA ASP A 181 19.94 19.20 -45.61
C ASP A 181 18.73 18.77 -44.75
N ASN A 182 18.19 19.67 -43.94
CA ASN A 182 17.06 19.38 -43.04
C ASN A 182 15.84 18.80 -43.79
N GLU A 183 15.55 19.29 -45.00
CA GLU A 183 14.46 18.79 -45.82
C GLU A 183 14.73 17.36 -46.30
N SER A 184 15.95 17.10 -46.81
CA SER A 184 16.36 15.77 -47.27
C SER A 184 16.36 14.73 -46.16
N PHE A 185 16.75 15.13 -44.94
CA PHE A 185 16.65 14.29 -43.75
C PHE A 185 15.19 13.99 -43.41
N ASN A 186 14.34 15.02 -43.33
CA ASN A 186 12.94 14.85 -42.98
C ASN A 186 12.20 13.94 -43.97
N GLU A 187 12.48 14.02 -45.27
CA GLU A 187 11.90 13.11 -46.25
C GLU A 187 12.31 11.65 -46.05
N ILE A 188 13.61 11.40 -45.86
CA ILE A 188 14.14 10.04 -45.63
C ILE A 188 13.60 9.49 -44.30
N PHE A 189 13.57 10.31 -43.25
CA PHE A 189 13.05 9.96 -41.94
C PHE A 189 11.55 9.65 -42.00
N ASN A 190 10.74 10.52 -42.61
CA ASN A 190 9.30 10.32 -42.74
C ASN A 190 8.94 9.08 -43.58
N LYS A 191 9.80 8.70 -44.54
CA LYS A 191 9.63 7.50 -45.36
C LYS A 191 9.95 6.21 -44.59
N ASN A 192 11.00 6.22 -43.76
CA ASN A 192 11.51 5.03 -43.08
C ASN A 192 10.94 4.84 -41.66
N VAL A 193 10.42 5.90 -41.04
CA VAL A 193 9.80 5.88 -39.71
C VAL A 193 8.33 6.33 -39.83
N PRO A 194 7.41 5.43 -40.23
CA PRO A 194 6.00 5.76 -40.37
C PRO A 194 5.35 6.07 -39.01
N VAL A 195 4.33 6.92 -39.04
CA VAL A 195 3.53 7.26 -37.86
C VAL A 195 2.55 6.12 -37.58
N ASN A 196 2.46 5.69 -36.31
CA ASN A 196 1.51 4.66 -35.96
C ASN A 196 0.08 5.17 -36.15
N LYS A 197 -0.76 4.39 -36.85
CA LYS A 197 -2.21 4.63 -36.94
C LYS A 197 -3.00 3.81 -35.92
N GLU A 198 -2.32 3.12 -35.00
CA GLU A 198 -2.94 2.38 -33.93
C GLU A 198 -3.92 3.25 -33.11
N LEU A 199 -4.95 2.60 -32.58
CA LEU A 199 -5.94 3.23 -31.74
C LEU A 199 -5.25 3.83 -30.50
N ILE A 200 -5.10 5.15 -30.49
CA ILE A 200 -4.56 5.88 -29.32
C ILE A 200 -5.60 5.77 -28.21
N LYS A 201 -5.30 4.96 -27.18
CA LYS A 201 -6.08 4.94 -25.95
C LYS A 201 -5.96 6.31 -25.28
N TYR A 202 -7.03 7.10 -25.30
CA TYR A 202 -7.08 8.38 -24.60
C TYR A 202 -6.80 8.17 -23.10
N ARG A 203 -5.71 8.74 -22.61
CA ARG A 203 -5.36 8.78 -21.19
C ARG A 203 -5.66 10.18 -20.66
N GLU A 204 -6.39 10.24 -19.56
CA GLU A 204 -6.61 11.50 -18.86
C GLU A 204 -5.28 11.95 -18.22
N PRO A 205 -5.03 13.26 -18.11
CA PRO A 205 -3.81 13.76 -17.48
C PRO A 205 -3.77 13.29 -16.02
N GLU A 206 -2.69 12.59 -15.67
CA GLU A 206 -2.43 12.15 -14.30
C GLU A 206 -1.71 13.26 -13.52
N PRO A 207 -1.99 13.41 -12.21
CA PRO A 207 -1.32 14.39 -11.38
C PRO A 207 0.18 14.08 -11.30
N LEU A 208 1.01 15.11 -11.47
CA LEU A 208 2.44 14.98 -11.29
C LEU A 208 2.79 14.89 -9.80
N ILE A 209 3.65 13.94 -9.45
CA ILE A 209 4.19 13.82 -8.10
C ILE A 209 5.06 15.04 -7.82
N LEU A 210 4.71 15.82 -6.79
CA LEU A 210 5.41 17.06 -6.43
C LEU A 210 6.83 16.79 -5.91
N SER A 211 7.03 15.68 -5.20
CA SER A 211 8.29 15.33 -4.57
C SER A 211 9.10 14.33 -5.40
N LYS A 212 9.55 14.75 -6.60
CA LYS A 212 10.29 13.89 -7.56
C LYS A 212 11.70 13.48 -7.10
N SER A 213 12.22 14.12 -6.05
CA SER A 213 13.51 13.78 -5.44
C SER A 213 13.43 12.66 -4.40
N LEU A 214 12.27 12.44 -3.79
CA LEU A 214 12.08 11.35 -2.83
C LEU A 214 11.94 10.05 -3.62
N GLN A 215 12.84 9.11 -3.34
CA GLN A 215 12.69 7.73 -3.78
C GLN A 215 11.64 7.08 -2.89
N TYR A 216 10.52 6.68 -3.48
CA TYR A 216 9.48 5.93 -2.79
C TYR A 216 8.96 4.83 -3.71
N THR A 217 8.39 3.80 -3.09
CA THR A 217 7.70 2.71 -3.78
C THR A 217 6.31 2.59 -3.17
N GLU A 218 5.29 2.44 -4.00
CA GLU A 218 3.93 2.23 -3.52
C GLU A 218 3.80 0.82 -2.96
N LEU A 219 3.41 0.69 -1.69
CA LEU A 219 3.25 -0.63 -1.06
C LEU A 219 2.04 -1.37 -1.66
N GLY A 220 2.21 -2.65 -2.00
CA GLY A 220 1.15 -3.44 -2.61
C GLY A 220 0.76 -2.95 -4.01
N GLY A 221 1.62 -2.16 -4.65
CA GLY A 221 1.45 -1.64 -6.00
C GLY A 221 1.18 -2.75 -7.02
N LYS A 222 0.76 -2.34 -8.21
CA LYS A 222 0.79 -3.22 -9.37
C LYS A 222 2.16 -3.10 -9.99
N ARG A 223 2.59 -4.19 -10.61
CA ARG A 223 3.82 -4.21 -11.40
C ARG A 223 3.87 -3.00 -12.35
N PRO A 224 4.99 -2.26 -12.39
CA PRO A 224 5.17 -1.18 -13.35
C PRO A 224 5.12 -1.69 -14.79
N ASP A 225 4.39 -0.96 -15.64
CA ASP A 225 4.35 -1.18 -17.10
C ASP A 225 5.38 -0.30 -17.84
N ASP A 226 5.89 0.76 -17.22
CA ASP A 226 6.89 1.69 -17.77
C ASP A 226 7.97 1.96 -16.73
N TYR A 227 9.19 1.50 -17.01
CA TYR A 227 10.38 1.72 -16.20
C TYR A 227 11.18 2.96 -16.62
N SER A 228 10.60 3.89 -17.40
CA SER A 228 11.27 5.13 -17.79
C SER A 228 11.56 6.03 -16.59
N SER A 229 12.71 6.70 -16.62
CA SER A 229 13.06 7.72 -15.64
C SER A 229 12.27 9.02 -15.85
N SER A 230 12.08 9.78 -14.77
CA SER A 230 11.63 11.16 -14.88
C SER A 230 12.74 12.03 -15.47
N ILE A 231 12.42 12.77 -16.53
CA ILE A 231 13.32 13.64 -17.31
C ILE A 231 14.03 14.71 -16.47
N GLU A 232 13.52 15.02 -15.27
CA GLU A 232 14.01 16.11 -14.42
C GLU A 232 15.15 15.71 -13.47
N LYS A 233 15.61 14.45 -13.46
CA LYS A 233 16.77 14.05 -12.64
C LYS A 233 18.07 14.61 -13.25
N THR A 234 18.46 15.81 -12.83
CA THR A 234 19.58 16.58 -13.41
C THR A 234 20.98 15.95 -13.21
N ASN A 235 21.13 15.02 -12.28
CA ASN A 235 22.45 14.46 -11.91
C ASN A 235 22.70 13.03 -12.44
N THR A 236 21.71 12.39 -13.06
CA THR A 236 21.83 11.03 -13.59
C THR A 236 21.30 10.99 -15.01
N LEU A 237 21.90 10.16 -15.88
CA LEU A 237 21.43 9.99 -17.26
C LEU A 237 19.94 9.60 -17.25
N ALA A 238 19.11 10.38 -17.94
CA ALA A 238 17.73 10.00 -18.18
C ALA A 238 17.69 8.74 -19.05
N TYR A 239 16.89 7.76 -18.64
CA TYR A 239 16.65 6.52 -19.35
C TYR A 239 15.17 6.36 -19.67
N THR A 240 14.87 5.66 -20.75
CA THR A 240 13.51 5.27 -21.15
C THR A 240 13.39 3.76 -21.07
N ASP A 241 12.18 3.28 -20.83
CA ASP A 241 11.88 1.86 -20.86
C ASP A 241 12.28 1.23 -22.20
N TYR A 242 12.89 0.04 -22.11
CA TYR A 242 13.32 -0.76 -23.25
C TYR A 242 12.17 -1.08 -24.22
N MET A 243 10.99 -1.48 -23.73
CA MET A 243 9.83 -1.77 -24.58
C MET A 243 9.32 -0.51 -25.29
N ARG A 244 9.36 0.64 -24.61
CA ARG A 244 8.95 1.92 -25.20
C ARG A 244 9.85 2.35 -26.36
N ALA A 245 11.13 1.98 -26.32
CA ALA A 245 12.04 2.20 -27.44
C ALA A 245 11.74 1.28 -28.64
N HIS A 246 11.24 0.07 -28.38
CA HIS A 246 10.88 -0.93 -29.39
C HIS A 246 9.50 -0.72 -30.02
N ASP A 247 8.62 0.06 -29.39
CA ASP A 247 7.36 0.48 -30.00
C ASP A 247 7.56 1.22 -31.32
N GLY A 248 8.78 1.70 -31.63
CA GLY A 248 9.23 2.06 -32.98
C GLY A 248 8.46 3.20 -33.64
N THR A 249 7.63 3.91 -32.87
CA THR A 249 6.58 4.75 -33.42
C THR A 249 6.80 6.21 -33.10
N ARG A 250 6.59 7.02 -34.12
CA ARG A 250 6.62 8.46 -33.99
C ARG A 250 5.40 8.94 -33.20
N LEU A 251 5.65 9.65 -32.09
CA LEU A 251 4.64 10.21 -31.20
C LEU A 251 3.58 11.05 -31.93
N VAL A 252 4.00 11.92 -32.85
CA VAL A 252 3.07 12.75 -33.64
C VAL A 252 3.61 13.09 -35.02
N ASP A 253 2.75 13.08 -36.04
CA ASP A 253 2.98 13.75 -37.32
C ASP A 253 2.56 15.23 -37.23
N PRO A 254 3.49 16.20 -37.35
CA PRO A 254 3.17 17.62 -37.40
C PRO A 254 2.13 17.97 -38.48
N ARG A 255 2.04 17.17 -39.56
CA ARG A 255 1.05 17.36 -40.62
C ARG A 255 -0.38 17.13 -40.15
N LEU A 256 -0.59 16.28 -39.14
CA LEU A 256 -1.90 15.97 -38.57
C LEU A 256 -2.34 17.01 -37.52
N MET A 257 -1.43 17.84 -37.00
CA MET A 257 -1.72 18.88 -35.99
C MET A 257 -2.30 20.17 -36.57
N LYS A 258 -2.59 20.26 -37.87
CA LYS A 258 -3.09 21.49 -38.53
C LYS A 258 -4.44 22.02 -38.00
N ASN A 259 -5.16 21.23 -37.20
CA ASN A 259 -6.47 21.59 -36.67
C ASN A 259 -6.42 22.19 -35.25
N VAL A 260 -5.22 22.51 -34.73
CA VAL A 260 -5.12 23.25 -33.47
C VAL A 260 -5.56 24.69 -33.72
N LYS A 261 -6.52 25.18 -32.93
CA LYS A 261 -7.05 26.53 -33.05
C LYS A 261 -5.96 27.52 -32.66
N GLU A 262 -5.51 28.32 -33.62
CA GLU A 262 -4.57 29.42 -33.39
C GLU A 262 -5.35 30.67 -32.92
N PHE A 263 -4.78 31.42 -31.99
CA PHE A 263 -5.38 32.63 -31.42
C PHE A 263 -4.51 33.83 -31.74
N LYS A 264 -5.13 34.97 -32.04
CA LYS A 264 -4.39 36.19 -32.43
C LYS A 264 -3.94 37.01 -31.22
N SER A 265 -4.60 36.85 -30.08
CA SER A 265 -4.31 37.55 -28.82
C SER A 265 -4.48 36.64 -27.61
N VAL A 266 -3.81 36.97 -26.50
CA VAL A 266 -3.99 36.33 -25.20
C VAL A 266 -5.45 36.44 -24.74
N ASP A 267 -6.08 37.60 -24.94
CA ASP A 267 -7.48 37.83 -24.54
C ASP A 267 -8.46 36.90 -25.27
N GLU A 268 -8.19 36.60 -26.55
CA GLU A 268 -9.01 35.69 -27.36
C GLU A 268 -8.88 34.24 -26.86
N TYR A 269 -7.67 33.86 -26.44
CA TYR A 269 -7.40 32.57 -25.83
C TYR A 269 -8.10 32.44 -24.47
N GLU A 270 -8.05 33.49 -23.64
CA GLU A 270 -8.73 33.52 -22.34
C GLU A 270 -10.25 33.38 -22.49
N ALA A 271 -10.87 34.15 -23.39
CA ALA A 271 -12.30 34.04 -23.66
C ALA A 271 -12.71 32.63 -24.15
N TYR A 272 -11.91 32.03 -25.04
CA TYR A 272 -12.12 30.67 -25.52
C TYR A 272 -11.97 29.61 -24.41
N ARG A 273 -10.99 29.80 -23.51
CA ARG A 273 -10.77 28.92 -22.36
C ARG A 273 -11.92 29.01 -21.37
N ASP A 274 -12.38 30.22 -21.08
CA ASP A 274 -13.42 30.48 -20.10
C ASP A 274 -14.78 29.92 -20.54
N ASP A 275 -15.13 30.03 -21.83
CA ASP A 275 -16.34 29.40 -22.38
C ASP A 275 -16.30 27.87 -22.26
N LYS A 276 -15.13 27.26 -22.47
CA LYS A 276 -14.94 25.81 -22.25
C LYS A 276 -15.01 25.41 -20.78
N SER A 277 -14.51 26.25 -19.87
CA SER A 277 -14.53 25.96 -18.43
C SER A 277 -15.93 25.92 -17.82
N LYS A 278 -16.88 26.66 -18.42
CA LYS A 278 -18.28 26.72 -17.98
C LYS A 278 -19.12 25.52 -18.43
N LYS A 279 -18.58 24.63 -19.27
CA LYS A 279 -19.28 23.42 -19.72
C LYS A 279 -19.37 22.41 -18.58
N ILE A 280 -20.60 22.08 -18.20
CA ILE A 280 -20.89 21.03 -17.23
C ILE A 280 -20.71 19.67 -17.91
N LEU A 281 -20.29 18.65 -17.15
CA LEU A 281 -20.20 17.28 -17.64
C LEU A 281 -21.56 16.81 -18.18
N SER A 282 -21.54 16.16 -19.34
CA SER A 282 -22.71 15.44 -19.85
C SER A 282 -23.09 14.29 -18.92
N ALA A 283 -24.36 13.86 -18.92
CA ALA A 283 -24.79 12.68 -18.14
C ALA A 283 -23.94 11.42 -18.41
N LYS A 284 -23.45 11.26 -19.66
CA LYS A 284 -22.54 10.16 -20.02
C LYS A 284 -21.16 10.31 -19.37
N GLU A 285 -20.63 11.52 -19.29
CA GLU A 285 -19.34 11.83 -18.67
C GLU A 285 -19.42 11.70 -17.15
N LEU A 286 -20.53 12.15 -16.56
CA LEU A 286 -20.80 12.03 -15.13
C LEU A 286 -20.85 10.56 -14.70
N LYS A 287 -21.55 9.70 -15.47
CA LYS A 287 -21.54 8.25 -15.26
C LYS A 287 -20.14 7.63 -15.43
N LYS A 288 -19.31 8.15 -16.34
CA LYS A 288 -17.94 7.68 -16.53
C LYS A 288 -17.07 8.01 -15.31
N GLU A 289 -17.25 9.19 -14.74
CA GLU A 289 -16.55 9.64 -13.52
C GLU A 289 -16.95 8.78 -12.31
N GLU A 290 -18.25 8.50 -12.14
CA GLU A 290 -18.74 7.60 -11.09
C GLU A 290 -18.14 6.19 -11.22
N LEU A 291 -18.12 5.64 -12.44
CA LEU A 291 -17.53 4.32 -12.71
C LEU A 291 -16.02 4.33 -12.42
N LYS A 292 -15.32 5.41 -12.79
CA LYS A 292 -13.90 5.60 -12.49
C LYS A 292 -13.65 5.67 -10.98
N ALA A 293 -14.45 6.40 -10.23
CA ALA A 293 -14.36 6.47 -8.77
C ALA A 293 -14.58 5.09 -8.12
N LEU A 294 -15.59 4.34 -8.59
CA LEU A 294 -15.86 2.98 -8.11
C LEU A 294 -14.71 2.01 -8.47
N LYS A 295 -14.15 2.13 -9.67
CA LYS A 295 -12.96 1.35 -10.09
C LYS A 295 -11.76 1.67 -9.21
N GLY A 296 -11.51 2.95 -8.91
CA GLY A 296 -10.42 3.38 -8.03
C GLY A 296 -10.56 2.83 -6.61
N LYS A 297 -11.77 2.84 -6.04
CA LYS A 297 -12.04 2.20 -4.74
C LYS A 297 -11.73 0.71 -4.75
N LYS A 298 -12.18 0.00 -5.80
CA LYS A 298 -11.90 -1.44 -5.95
C LYS A 298 -10.40 -1.72 -6.11
N GLU A 299 -9.68 -0.90 -6.89
CA GLU A 299 -8.23 -1.05 -7.08
C GLU A 299 -7.45 -0.82 -5.78
N GLU A 300 -7.92 0.10 -4.92
CA GLU A 300 -7.35 0.33 -3.59
C GLU A 300 -7.63 -0.84 -2.64
N GLU A 301 -8.84 -1.40 -2.63
CA GLU A 301 -9.14 -2.62 -1.88
C GLU A 301 -8.24 -3.80 -2.30
N GLU A 302 -8.07 -4.00 -3.61
CA GLU A 302 -7.15 -5.01 -4.15
C GLU A 302 -5.68 -4.73 -3.74
N ARG A 303 -5.26 -3.47 -3.64
CA ARG A 303 -3.92 -3.06 -3.19
C ARG A 303 -3.69 -3.44 -1.72
N LEU A 304 -4.66 -3.16 -0.86
CA LEU A 304 -4.62 -3.52 0.56
C LEU A 304 -4.61 -5.04 0.75
N GLU A 305 -5.36 -5.78 -0.06
CA GLU A 305 -5.34 -7.24 -0.03
C GLU A 305 -3.98 -7.80 -0.45
N ARG A 306 -3.38 -7.27 -1.54
CA ARG A 306 -2.00 -7.63 -1.95
C ARG A 306 -1.00 -7.37 -0.84
N LEU A 307 -1.07 -6.21 -0.18
CA LEU A 307 -0.21 -5.85 0.94
C LEU A 307 -0.37 -6.84 2.10
N ARG A 308 -1.61 -7.16 2.48
CA ARG A 308 -1.88 -8.14 3.54
C ARG A 308 -1.34 -9.54 3.21
N ILE A 309 -1.46 -9.97 1.95
CA ILE A 309 -0.91 -11.25 1.50
C ILE A 309 0.62 -11.22 1.54
N TYR A 310 1.22 -10.10 1.13
CA TYR A 310 2.66 -9.89 1.16
C TYR A 310 3.22 -9.94 2.59
N ASP A 311 2.60 -9.24 3.55
CA ASP A 311 3.00 -9.27 4.96
C ASP A 311 2.96 -10.70 5.53
N LYS A 312 1.90 -11.46 5.23
CA LYS A 312 1.80 -12.89 5.61
C LYS A 312 2.88 -13.75 4.96
N LYS A 313 3.30 -13.44 3.73
CA LYS A 313 4.41 -14.15 3.07
C LYS A 313 5.74 -13.82 3.75
N ILE A 314 5.95 -12.56 4.12
CA ILE A 314 7.12 -12.12 4.89
C ILE A 314 7.19 -12.86 6.21
N GLU A 315 6.11 -12.87 6.98
CA GLU A 315 6.04 -13.55 8.28
C GLU A 315 6.41 -15.03 8.15
N LYS A 316 5.80 -15.74 7.19
CA LYS A 316 6.12 -17.16 6.92
C LYS A 316 7.56 -17.37 6.47
N SER A 317 8.13 -16.47 5.67
CA SER A 317 9.52 -16.57 5.27
C SER A 317 10.46 -16.33 6.45
N TYR A 318 10.16 -15.35 7.28
CA TYR A 318 10.89 -15.05 8.50
C TYR A 318 10.87 -16.24 9.47
N GLU A 319 9.71 -16.87 9.70
CA GLU A 319 9.60 -18.08 10.51
C GLU A 319 10.44 -19.24 9.94
N LYS A 320 10.39 -19.47 8.63
CA LYS A 320 11.20 -20.51 7.97
C LYS A 320 12.69 -20.23 8.09
N ALA A 321 13.10 -18.98 7.86
CA ALA A 321 14.48 -18.55 8.00
C ALA A 321 14.93 -18.75 9.46
N SER A 322 14.13 -18.30 10.42
CA SER A 322 14.37 -18.52 11.84
C SER A 322 14.55 -20.00 12.16
N GLN A 323 13.70 -20.91 11.68
CA GLN A 323 13.85 -22.35 11.92
C GLN A 323 15.05 -23.00 11.20
N LEU A 324 15.43 -22.49 10.02
CA LEU A 324 16.50 -23.05 9.20
C LEU A 324 17.89 -22.54 9.61
N PHE A 325 17.95 -21.33 10.16
CA PHE A 325 19.17 -20.67 10.60
C PHE A 325 19.34 -20.78 12.12
N LEU A 326 18.27 -20.86 12.92
CA LEU A 326 18.31 -21.17 14.35
C LEU A 326 17.90 -22.63 14.62
N ARG A 327 18.84 -23.58 14.46
CA ARG A 327 18.72 -24.88 15.11
C ARG A 327 19.98 -25.56 15.64
#